data_AF-A0A8S3WDN0-F1
#
_entry.id   AF-A0A8S3WDN0-F1
#
_cell.length_a   1.000
_cell.length_b   1.000
_cell.length_c   1.000
_cell.angle_alpha   90.00
_cell.angle_beta   90.00
_cell.angle_gamma   90.00
#
_symmetry.space_group_name_H-M   'P 1'
#
loop_
_entity.id
_entity.type
_entity.pdbx_description
1 polymer ?
#
loop_
_entity_poly.entity_id
_entity_poly.type
_entity_poly.pdbx_seq_one_letter_code
_entity_poly.pdbx_strand_id
1 'polypeptide(L)'
;MIRSPNGNESKYNSQPDLSRRTEEESNVSIRKRKKMDHDCDCKAEIQGLRSEVSRMNNLLENFVISQEKLMTDMRENIKTLNEEIKDIKSSTSRIVKDQDNIKGCITDLNSKFSTHEDRLTCLEGSLKTSTTTTIDSSEPNQLRKYEEIIQEIKERKKREKNIIIVGISEQTATSTEERVAKDEAEVLNITAVVTEVPKLTAHHVLPNLILKKHCTQVFSQSVGVGLACLAELGAIDKSSVETADLLLFFDDLFDSVNGSYSEIVGRKKYRAAVTSTSPHHNLWNYSIPILKSMKFFDPKCEKDDSVCLQFLKCFNES
;
A
#
# COMPACT_ATOMS: atom_id res chain seq x y z
N MET A 1 34.50 -34.46 -19.67
CA MET A 1 34.71 -35.90 -19.43
C MET A 1 33.36 -36.56 -19.27
N ILE A 2 32.90 -37.35 -20.25
CA ILE A 2 32.05 -38.55 -20.10
C ILE A 2 32.25 -39.31 -21.43
N ARG A 3 32.67 -40.57 -21.32
CA ARG A 3 33.08 -41.47 -22.40
C ARG A 3 31.85 -42.10 -23.07
N SER A 4 31.94 -42.29 -24.39
CA SER A 4 31.18 -43.32 -25.13
C SER A 4 31.57 -44.73 -24.66
N PRO A 5 30.70 -45.72 -24.94
CA PRO A 5 31.15 -47.05 -25.29
C PRO A 5 30.67 -47.48 -26.68
N ASN A 6 31.64 -47.84 -27.52
CA ASN A 6 31.50 -48.72 -28.67
C ASN A 6 31.56 -50.18 -28.21
N GLY A 7 30.91 -51.08 -28.97
CA GLY A 7 31.51 -52.37 -29.33
C GLY A 7 30.74 -53.65 -28.95
N ASN A 8 30.26 -54.33 -30.01
CA ASN A 8 30.28 -55.77 -30.31
C ASN A 8 29.82 -56.79 -29.23
N GLU A 9 29.02 -57.82 -29.52
CA GLU A 9 29.36 -58.96 -30.37
C GLU A 9 28.14 -59.79 -30.80
N SER A 10 28.35 -60.48 -31.92
CA SER A 10 27.54 -61.51 -32.59
C SER A 10 27.20 -62.74 -31.75
N LYS A 11 26.05 -63.40 -32.04
CA LYS A 11 25.96 -64.77 -32.64
C LYS A 11 24.54 -65.36 -32.50
N TYR A 12 24.24 -66.23 -33.48
CA TYR A 12 23.14 -67.21 -33.56
C TYR A 12 21.83 -66.77 -34.23
N ASN A 13 21.92 -66.64 -35.56
CA ASN A 13 20.81 -66.95 -36.48
C ASN A 13 20.92 -68.42 -36.90
N SER A 14 19.91 -69.23 -36.60
CA SER A 14 19.71 -70.56 -37.18
C SER A 14 18.33 -70.58 -37.83
N GLN A 15 18.27 -70.37 -39.14
CA GLN A 15 17.09 -70.68 -39.95
C GLN A 15 17.19 -72.14 -40.42
N PRO A 16 16.11 -72.94 -40.34
CA PRO A 16 16.08 -74.26 -40.95
C PRO A 16 15.88 -74.15 -42.47
N ASP A 17 16.78 -74.78 -43.21
CA ASP A 17 16.75 -74.95 -44.66
C ASP A 17 15.64 -75.98 -45.04
N LEU A 18 14.66 -75.55 -45.83
CA LEU A 18 13.50 -76.34 -46.27
C LEU A 18 13.66 -76.92 -47.69
N SER A 19 14.87 -77.00 -48.23
CA SER A 19 15.10 -77.40 -49.62
C SER A 19 15.24 -78.92 -49.87
N ARG A 20 14.85 -79.80 -48.93
CA ARG A 20 14.91 -81.26 -49.15
C ARG A 20 13.53 -81.91 -49.07
N ARG A 21 12.82 -81.93 -50.20
CA ARG A 21 11.73 -82.87 -50.45
C ARG A 21 12.34 -84.24 -50.76
N THR A 22 12.18 -85.18 -49.84
CA THR A 22 12.23 -86.61 -50.17
C THR A 22 10.81 -87.10 -50.29
N GLU A 23 10.42 -87.34 -51.54
CA GLU A 23 9.31 -88.21 -51.89
C GLU A 23 9.70 -89.63 -51.47
N GLU A 24 8.90 -90.24 -50.59
CA GLU A 24 8.42 -91.62 -50.69
C GLU A 24 7.87 -92.09 -49.33
N GLU A 25 6.58 -92.42 -49.38
CA GLU A 25 5.91 -93.52 -48.68
C GLU A 25 6.01 -93.63 -47.15
N SER A 26 4.85 -93.56 -46.47
CA SER A 26 4.18 -94.79 -46.01
C SER A 26 3.03 -94.50 -45.03
N ASN A 27 1.85 -94.97 -45.41
CA ASN A 27 0.80 -95.57 -44.57
C ASN A 27 0.86 -95.31 -43.06
N VAL A 28 0.23 -94.22 -42.61
CA VAL A 28 -0.19 -94.09 -41.21
C VAL A 28 -1.70 -94.25 -41.14
N SER A 29 -2.12 -95.35 -40.51
CA SER A 29 -3.51 -95.65 -40.17
C SER A 29 -4.13 -94.50 -39.37
N ILE A 30 -5.09 -93.80 -39.97
CA ILE A 30 -5.91 -92.79 -39.31
C ILE A 30 -6.86 -93.52 -38.36
N ARG A 31 -6.42 -93.73 -37.11
CA ARG A 31 -7.36 -94.02 -36.02
C ARG A 31 -8.25 -92.80 -35.84
N LYS A 32 -9.57 -92.97 -36.07
CA LYS A 32 -10.58 -91.99 -35.67
C LYS A 32 -10.45 -91.74 -34.17
N ARG A 33 -9.78 -90.66 -33.78
CA ARG A 33 -9.79 -90.17 -32.41
C ARG A 33 -11.23 -89.76 -32.10
N LYS A 34 -11.76 -90.33 -31.02
CA LYS A 34 -12.95 -89.88 -30.30
C LYS A 34 -12.88 -88.35 -30.20
N LYS A 35 -13.88 -87.63 -30.73
CA LYS A 35 -14.06 -86.20 -30.46
C LYS A 35 -14.16 -86.05 -28.95
N MET A 36 -13.06 -85.64 -28.33
CA MET A 36 -13.08 -85.06 -27.00
C MET A 36 -13.52 -83.63 -27.22
N ASP A 37 -14.69 -83.28 -26.71
CA ASP A 37 -15.13 -81.89 -26.55
C ASP A 37 -14.20 -81.20 -25.53
N HIS A 38 -12.95 -80.97 -25.93
CA HIS A 38 -12.16 -79.88 -25.41
C HIS A 38 -12.44 -78.70 -26.33
N ASP A 39 -13.63 -78.12 -26.17
CA ASP A 39 -13.77 -76.71 -26.52
C ASP A 39 -12.71 -75.96 -25.72
N CYS A 40 -11.83 -75.35 -26.49
CA CYS A 40 -10.46 -75.02 -26.13
C CYS A 40 -10.42 -73.92 -25.05
N ASP A 41 -9.96 -74.27 -23.86
CA ASP A 41 -9.68 -73.36 -22.72
C ASP A 41 -8.78 -72.17 -23.13
N CYS A 42 -7.94 -72.36 -24.15
CA CYS A 42 -7.05 -71.32 -24.68
C CYS A 42 -7.80 -70.08 -25.21
N LYS A 43 -9.07 -70.19 -25.65
CA LYS A 43 -9.83 -69.01 -26.10
C LYS A 43 -10.16 -68.08 -24.93
N ALA A 44 -10.51 -68.65 -23.77
CA ALA A 44 -10.76 -67.90 -22.55
C ALA A 44 -9.47 -67.29 -22.00
N GLU A 45 -8.37 -68.05 -22.00
CA GLU A 45 -7.04 -67.55 -21.60
C GLU A 45 -6.56 -66.40 -22.49
N ILE A 46 -6.69 -66.50 -23.82
CA ILE A 46 -6.32 -65.42 -24.75
C ILE A 46 -7.17 -64.16 -24.51
N GLN A 47 -8.46 -64.33 -24.22
CA GLN A 47 -9.34 -63.19 -23.89
C GLN A 47 -8.97 -62.56 -22.54
N GLY A 48 -8.59 -63.37 -21.56
CA GLY A 48 -8.04 -62.91 -20.28
C GLY A 48 -6.77 -62.07 -20.47
N LEU A 49 -5.81 -62.59 -21.23
CA LEU A 49 -4.56 -61.87 -21.55
C LEU A 49 -4.82 -60.56 -22.28
N ARG A 50 -5.74 -60.53 -23.26
CA ARG A 50 -6.11 -59.27 -23.96
C ARG A 50 -6.73 -58.25 -23.00
N SER A 51 -7.55 -58.70 -22.07
CA SER A 51 -8.17 -57.84 -21.06
C SER A 51 -7.11 -57.27 -20.11
N GLU A 52 -6.13 -58.08 -19.72
CA GLU A 52 -5.04 -57.65 -18.84
C GLU A 52 -4.05 -56.71 -19.54
N VAL A 53 -3.69 -56.96 -20.79
CA VAL A 53 -2.91 -56.02 -21.61
C VAL A 53 -3.63 -54.70 -21.77
N SER A 54 -4.95 -54.72 -21.98
CA SER A 54 -5.76 -53.50 -22.05
C SER A 54 -5.75 -52.74 -20.72
N ARG A 55 -5.85 -53.45 -19.58
CA ARG A 55 -5.74 -52.86 -18.25
C ARG A 55 -4.37 -52.23 -18.01
N MET A 56 -3.29 -52.90 -18.42
CA MET A 56 -1.93 -52.38 -18.30
C MET A 56 -1.71 -51.14 -19.18
N ASN A 57 -2.24 -51.14 -20.41
CA ASN A 57 -2.18 -49.98 -21.30
C ASN A 57 -2.90 -48.78 -20.69
N ASN A 58 -4.10 -48.98 -20.12
CA ASN A 58 -4.83 -47.91 -19.42
C ASN A 58 -4.04 -47.36 -18.22
N LEU A 59 -3.37 -48.23 -17.45
CA LEU A 59 -2.52 -47.79 -16.33
C LEU A 59 -1.31 -46.98 -16.80
N LEU A 60 -0.66 -47.41 -17.89
CA LEU A 60 0.45 -46.68 -18.49
C LEU A 60 0.01 -45.32 -19.03
N GLU A 61 -1.13 -45.26 -19.70
CA GLU A 61 -1.71 -44.00 -20.20
C GLU A 61 -2.01 -43.03 -19.05
N ASN A 62 -2.67 -43.51 -17.98
CA ASN A 62 -2.94 -42.71 -16.79
C ASN A 62 -1.65 -42.24 -16.10
N PHE A 63 -0.62 -43.10 -16.05
CA PHE A 63 0.68 -42.72 -15.48
C PHE A 63 1.37 -41.63 -16.31
N VAL A 64 1.34 -41.75 -17.64
CA VAL A 64 1.89 -40.74 -18.55
C VAL A 64 1.15 -39.40 -18.40
N ILE A 65 -0.19 -39.42 -18.39
CA ILE A 65 -1.02 -38.21 -18.17
C ILE A 65 -0.71 -37.57 -16.81
N SER A 66 -0.61 -38.39 -15.76
CA SER A 66 -0.30 -37.89 -14.41
C SER A 66 1.10 -37.27 -14.34
N GLN A 67 2.10 -37.86 -15.00
CA GLN A 67 3.46 -37.32 -15.06
C GLN A 67 3.52 -36.03 -15.88
N GLU A 68 2.81 -35.96 -17.00
CA GLU A 68 2.74 -34.76 -17.83
C GLU A 68 2.11 -33.59 -17.06
N LYS A 69 1.04 -33.86 -16.30
CA LYS A 69 0.44 -32.88 -15.39
C LYS A 69 1.44 -32.39 -14.34
N LEU A 70 2.14 -33.30 -13.66
CA LEU A 70 3.15 -32.94 -12.66
C LEU A 70 4.26 -32.08 -13.26
N MET A 71 4.76 -32.43 -14.44
CA MET A 71 5.79 -31.66 -15.14
C MET A 71 5.29 -30.27 -15.55
N THR A 72 4.00 -30.15 -15.90
CA THR A 72 3.36 -28.86 -16.22
C THR A 72 3.25 -27.98 -14.98
N ASP A 73 2.77 -28.54 -13.87
CA ASP A 73 2.68 -27.84 -12.58
C ASP A 73 4.07 -27.38 -12.11
N MET A 74 5.11 -28.22 -12.27
CA MET A 74 6.49 -27.85 -11.97
C MET A 74 7.00 -26.71 -12.85
N ARG A 75 6.68 -26.69 -14.15
CA ARG A 75 7.07 -25.60 -15.06
C ARG A 75 6.42 -24.28 -14.64
N GLU A 76 5.14 -24.30 -14.28
CA GLU A 76 4.45 -23.08 -13.85
C GLU A 76 5.03 -22.56 -12.53
N ASN A 77 5.29 -23.43 -11.56
CA ASN A 77 5.94 -23.03 -10.30
C ASN A 77 7.34 -22.42 -10.54
N ILE A 78 8.13 -22.99 -11.46
CA ILE A 78 9.44 -22.43 -11.83
C ILE A 78 9.27 -21.05 -12.48
N LYS A 79 8.24 -20.86 -13.30
CA LYS A 79 7.96 -19.56 -13.91
C LYS A 79 7.60 -18.52 -12.86
N THR A 80 6.70 -18.83 -11.93
CA THR A 80 6.33 -17.95 -10.82
C THR A 80 7.54 -17.60 -9.95
N LEU A 81 8.37 -18.58 -9.59
CA LEU A 81 9.60 -18.33 -8.82
C LEU A 81 10.57 -17.39 -9.55
N ASN A 82 10.69 -17.51 -10.87
CA ASN A 82 11.53 -16.60 -11.65
C ASN A 82 11.00 -15.15 -11.66
N GLU A 83 9.68 -14.98 -11.69
CA GLU A 83 9.04 -13.67 -11.60
C GLU A 83 9.27 -13.05 -10.21
N GLU A 84 9.09 -13.83 -9.14
CA GLU A 84 9.39 -13.38 -7.77
C GLU A 84 10.87 -13.00 -7.58
N ILE A 85 11.81 -13.80 -8.12
CA ILE A 85 13.25 -13.49 -8.08
C ILE A 85 13.55 -12.17 -8.80
N LYS A 86 12.86 -11.90 -9.93
CA LYS A 86 13.02 -10.65 -10.67
C LYS A 86 12.52 -9.45 -9.85
N ASP A 87 11.41 -9.61 -9.16
CA ASP A 87 10.84 -8.57 -8.30
C ASP A 87 11.74 -8.30 -7.08
N ILE A 88 12.23 -9.34 -6.43
CA ILE A 88 13.21 -9.24 -5.35
C ILE A 88 14.44 -8.48 -5.83
N LYS A 89 15.00 -8.84 -6.99
CA LYS A 89 16.17 -8.16 -7.56
C LYS A 89 15.92 -6.67 -7.80
N SER A 90 14.74 -6.31 -8.31
CA SER A 90 14.37 -4.90 -8.51
C SER A 90 14.23 -4.14 -7.18
N SER A 91 13.66 -4.80 -6.16
CA SER A 91 13.52 -4.26 -4.81
C SER A 91 14.88 -4.03 -4.15
N THR A 92 15.78 -5.01 -4.20
CA THR A 92 17.16 -4.89 -3.70
C THR A 92 17.90 -3.74 -4.36
N SER A 93 17.75 -3.55 -5.68
CA SER A 93 18.38 -2.42 -6.38
C SER A 93 17.88 -1.05 -5.89
N ARG A 94 16.59 -0.92 -5.56
CA ARG A 94 16.04 0.32 -4.99
C ARG A 94 16.59 0.58 -3.60
N ILE A 95 16.63 -0.45 -2.75
CA ILE A 95 17.18 -0.36 -1.38
C ILE A 95 18.64 0.08 -1.39
N VAL A 96 19.46 -0.45 -2.31
CA VAL A 96 20.87 -0.03 -2.44
C VAL A 96 20.98 1.47 -2.80
N LYS A 97 20.15 1.94 -3.74
CA LYS A 97 20.13 3.37 -4.09
C LYS A 97 19.71 4.26 -2.91
N ASP A 98 18.73 3.81 -2.12
CA ASP A 98 18.29 4.55 -0.93
C ASP A 98 19.38 4.56 0.15
N GLN A 99 20.14 3.47 0.32
CA GLN A 99 21.30 3.42 1.20
C GLN A 99 22.39 4.42 0.79
N ASP A 100 22.68 4.53 -0.51
CA ASP A 100 23.64 5.51 -1.02
C ASP A 100 23.17 6.95 -0.78
N ASN A 101 21.88 7.22 -0.99
CA ASN A 101 21.27 8.53 -0.70
C ASN A 101 21.37 8.89 0.79
N ILE A 102 21.01 7.95 1.67
CA ILE A 102 21.09 8.14 3.13
C ILE A 102 22.54 8.41 3.54
N LYS A 103 23.50 7.67 2.98
CA LYS A 103 24.92 7.87 3.24
C LYS A 103 25.38 9.28 2.84
N GLY A 104 24.91 9.79 1.70
CA GLY A 104 25.16 11.17 1.26
C GLY A 104 24.57 12.22 2.23
N CYS A 105 23.34 12.03 2.69
CA CYS A 105 22.72 12.90 3.68
C CYS A 105 23.50 12.93 5.00
N ILE A 106 24.03 11.77 5.45
CA ILE A 106 24.84 11.69 6.66
C ILE A 106 26.16 12.45 6.50
N THR A 107 26.83 12.35 5.34
CA THR A 107 28.06 13.11 5.08
C THR A 107 27.81 14.61 5.07
N ASP A 108 26.69 15.07 4.50
CA ASP A 108 26.30 16.48 4.50
C ASP A 108 25.92 16.98 5.90
N LEU A 109 25.27 16.14 6.71
CA LEU A 109 24.96 16.49 8.09
C LEU A 109 26.23 16.65 8.92
N ASN A 110 27.20 15.75 8.76
CA ASN A 110 28.47 15.81 9.47
C ASN A 110 29.29 17.06 9.11
N SER A 111 29.30 17.47 7.83
CA SER A 111 29.99 18.70 7.42
C SER A 111 29.34 19.95 8.01
N LYS A 112 28.01 20.01 8.07
CA LYS A 112 27.26 21.08 8.76
C LYS A 112 27.54 21.08 10.26
N PHE A 113 27.58 19.90 10.89
CA PHE A 113 27.88 19.79 12.31
C PHE A 113 29.26 20.35 12.62
N SER A 114 30.28 19.96 11.86
CA SER A 114 31.65 20.51 11.97
C SER A 114 31.65 22.04 11.83
N THR A 115 30.91 22.57 10.85
CA THR A 115 30.80 24.03 10.64
C THR A 115 30.14 24.72 11.84
N HIS A 116 29.12 24.11 12.44
CA HIS A 116 28.46 24.66 13.62
C HIS A 116 29.36 24.59 14.86
N GLU A 117 30.14 23.52 15.01
CA GLU A 117 31.14 23.36 16.06
C GLU A 117 32.24 24.43 15.98
N ASP A 118 32.74 24.69 14.77
CA ASP A 118 33.70 25.78 14.52
C ASP A 118 33.11 27.15 14.90
N ARG A 119 31.85 27.41 14.52
CA ARG A 119 31.15 28.66 14.84
C ARG A 119 30.94 28.83 16.35
N LEU A 120 30.57 27.76 17.05
CA LEU A 120 30.45 27.78 18.52
C LEU A 120 31.79 28.12 19.16
N THR A 121 32.86 27.48 18.70
CA THR A 121 34.23 27.76 19.18
C THR A 121 34.63 29.22 18.98
N CYS A 122 34.31 29.83 17.83
CA CYS A 122 34.55 31.25 17.57
C CYS A 122 33.72 32.18 18.48
N LEU A 123 32.44 31.86 18.71
CA LEU A 123 31.57 32.64 19.58
C LEU A 123 32.02 32.58 21.04
N GLU A 124 32.43 31.41 21.52
CA GLU A 124 32.99 31.25 22.87
C GLU A 124 34.28 32.06 23.05
N GLY A 125 35.15 32.10 22.04
CA GLY A 125 36.33 32.97 22.04
C GLY A 125 35.97 34.44 22.16
N SER A 126 34.99 34.89 21.38
CA SER A 126 34.51 36.29 21.40
C SER A 126 33.88 36.66 22.75
N LEU A 127 33.06 35.78 23.33
CA LEU A 127 32.43 36.01 24.63
C LEU A 127 33.45 36.16 25.76
N LYS A 128 34.52 35.36 25.75
CA LYS A 128 35.64 35.48 26.71
C LYS A 128 36.35 36.83 26.57
N THR A 129 36.50 37.36 25.35
CA THR A 129 37.08 38.70 25.17
C THR A 129 36.17 39.81 25.68
N SER A 130 34.84 39.71 25.50
CA SER A 130 33.90 40.74 25.96
C SER A 130 33.70 40.77 27.48
N THR A 131 33.71 39.62 28.15
CA THR A 131 33.54 39.53 29.62
C THR A 131 34.75 40.06 30.42
N THR A 132 35.89 40.29 29.77
CA THR A 132 37.07 40.90 30.41
C THR A 132 37.00 42.44 30.42
N THR A 133 35.98 43.04 29.79
CA THR A 133 35.73 44.49 29.86
C THR A 133 34.79 44.77 31.03
N THR A 134 35.32 45.41 32.06
CA THR A 134 34.68 45.77 33.33
C THR A 134 33.22 46.26 33.15
N ILE A 135 32.25 45.48 33.66
CA ILE A 135 30.84 45.89 33.73
C ILE A 135 30.68 46.74 34.97
N ASP A 136 30.57 48.06 34.76
CA ASP A 136 30.12 49.01 35.77
C ASP A 136 28.61 48.84 35.95
N SER A 137 28.19 48.69 37.20
CA SER A 137 26.86 48.26 37.60
C SER A 137 25.85 49.40 37.52
N SER A 138 24.94 49.37 36.54
CA SER A 138 23.69 50.14 36.65
C SER A 138 22.52 49.51 35.90
N GLU A 139 21.40 49.44 36.63
CA GLU A 139 20.00 49.14 36.23
C GLU A 139 19.54 47.67 36.04
N PRO A 140 18.99 47.05 37.10
CA PRO A 140 18.19 45.80 37.07
C PRO A 140 16.92 45.87 36.20
N ASN A 141 16.53 47.05 35.72
CA ASN A 141 15.24 47.29 35.09
C ASN A 141 15.19 46.88 33.61
N GLN A 142 16.34 46.83 32.92
CA GLN A 142 16.38 46.38 31.53
C GLN A 142 16.17 44.87 31.39
N LEU A 143 16.71 44.07 32.32
CA LEU A 143 16.63 42.62 32.24
C LEU A 143 15.17 42.12 32.33
N ARG A 144 14.35 42.77 33.17
CA ARG A 144 12.91 42.46 33.25
C ARG A 144 12.16 42.72 31.95
N LYS A 145 12.47 43.81 31.23
CA LYS A 145 11.85 44.11 29.94
C LYS A 145 12.15 43.05 28.88
N TYR A 146 13.38 42.53 28.84
CA TYR A 146 13.73 41.47 27.88
C TYR A 146 13.02 40.16 28.19
N GLU A 147 12.89 39.80 29.48
CA GLU A 147 12.15 38.62 29.93
C GLU A 147 10.67 38.69 29.49
N GLU A 148 10.03 39.86 29.66
CA GLU A 148 8.65 40.12 29.26
C GLU A 148 8.45 39.97 27.74
N ILE A 149 9.35 40.54 26.93
CA ILE A 149 9.31 40.43 25.46
C ILE A 149 9.51 38.98 25.00
N ILE A 150 10.44 38.24 25.60
CA ILE A 150 10.69 36.83 25.26
C ILE A 150 9.46 35.97 25.57
N GLN A 151 8.80 36.24 26.69
CA GLN A 151 7.59 35.52 27.09
C GLN A 151 6.42 35.82 26.13
N GLU A 152 6.26 37.07 25.69
CA GLU A 152 5.26 37.45 24.69
C GLU A 152 5.50 36.75 23.35
N ILE A 153 6.75 36.68 22.86
CA ILE A 153 7.07 36.02 21.58
C ILE A 153 6.75 34.51 21.64
N LYS A 154 7.07 33.84 22.75
CA LYS A 154 6.75 32.41 22.94
C LYS A 154 5.24 32.17 22.94
N GLU A 155 4.49 33.08 23.55
CA GLU A 155 3.03 33.03 23.65
C GLU A 155 2.37 33.22 22.27
N ARG A 156 2.79 34.23 21.50
CA ARG A 156 2.33 34.45 20.11
C ARG A 156 2.61 33.23 19.21
N LYS A 157 3.81 32.65 19.28
CA LYS A 157 4.18 31.45 18.51
C LYS A 157 3.35 30.21 18.89
N LYS A 158 2.84 30.14 20.12
CA LYS A 158 1.92 29.09 20.57
C LYS A 158 0.51 29.32 20.02
N ARG A 159 0.03 30.58 19.99
CA ARG A 159 -1.29 30.96 19.46
C ARG A 159 -1.40 30.89 17.94
N GLU A 160 -0.34 31.18 17.21
CA GLU A 160 -0.29 31.03 15.74
C GLU A 160 -0.75 29.64 15.28
N LYS A 161 -0.47 28.61 16.08
CA LYS A 161 -0.91 27.22 15.79
C LYS A 161 -2.41 26.99 16.00
N ASN A 162 -3.09 27.80 16.81
CA ASN A 162 -4.53 27.68 17.10
C ASN A 162 -5.37 28.54 16.14
N ILE A 163 -4.87 29.72 15.77
CA ILE A 163 -5.51 30.68 14.84
C ILE A 163 -5.86 30.01 13.50
N ILE A 164 -4.99 29.11 13.02
CA ILE A 164 -5.11 28.47 11.71
C ILE A 164 -6.32 27.51 11.62
N ILE A 165 -6.83 26.98 12.74
CA ILE A 165 -7.84 25.91 12.68
C ILE A 165 -9.27 26.46 12.68
N VAL A 166 -9.49 27.69 13.16
CA VAL A 166 -10.84 28.27 13.33
C VAL A 166 -11.03 29.58 12.55
N GLY A 167 -10.00 30.09 11.85
CA GLY A 167 -10.09 31.32 11.06
C GLY A 167 -10.24 32.60 11.88
N ILE A 168 -9.82 32.58 13.15
CA ILE A 168 -9.93 33.73 14.06
C ILE A 168 -8.86 34.78 13.71
N SER A 169 -9.24 36.05 13.65
CA SER A 169 -8.30 37.13 13.33
C SER A 169 -7.30 37.36 14.48
N GLU A 170 -6.04 37.67 14.19
CA GLU A 170 -5.04 37.94 15.24
C GLU A 170 -5.45 39.16 16.09
N GLN A 171 -5.68 38.92 17.39
CA GLN A 171 -6.07 39.97 18.33
C GLN A 171 -4.87 40.84 18.72
N THR A 172 -5.01 42.16 18.56
CA THR A 172 -3.97 43.16 18.87
C THR A 172 -4.03 43.71 20.30
N ALA A 173 -4.82 43.09 21.19
CA ALA A 173 -4.94 43.56 22.57
C ALA A 173 -3.61 43.41 23.33
N THR A 174 -3.34 44.37 24.21
CA THR A 174 -2.09 44.46 24.99
C THR A 174 -2.06 43.51 26.17
N SER A 175 -3.22 43.14 26.72
CA SER A 175 -3.33 42.17 27.83
C SER A 175 -3.47 40.75 27.29
N THR A 176 -2.69 39.84 27.87
CA THR A 176 -2.76 38.40 27.58
C THR A 176 -4.12 37.81 27.97
N GLU A 177 -4.65 38.16 29.15
CA GLU A 177 -5.95 37.67 29.61
C GLU A 177 -7.07 38.08 28.66
N GLU A 178 -7.05 39.32 28.17
CA GLU A 178 -8.06 39.84 27.25
C GLU A 178 -8.04 39.11 25.90
N ARG A 179 -6.84 38.82 25.36
CA ARG A 179 -6.70 38.03 24.13
C ARG A 179 -7.28 36.62 24.28
N VAL A 180 -6.95 35.94 25.38
CA VAL A 180 -7.44 34.59 25.66
C VAL A 180 -8.96 34.57 25.82
N ALA A 181 -9.52 35.51 26.59
CA ALA A 181 -10.96 35.59 26.80
C ALA A 181 -11.74 35.83 25.49
N LYS A 182 -11.16 36.64 24.58
CA LYS A 182 -11.76 36.92 23.28
C LYS A 182 -11.66 35.73 22.32
N ASP A 183 -10.50 35.08 22.26
CA ASP A 183 -10.32 33.85 21.48
C ASP A 183 -11.30 32.76 21.96
N GLU A 184 -11.45 32.58 23.28
CA GLU A 184 -12.40 31.62 23.87
C GLU A 184 -13.85 31.97 23.53
N ALA A 185 -14.24 33.25 23.62
CA ALA A 185 -15.58 33.70 23.27
C ALA A 185 -15.89 33.51 21.78
N GLU A 186 -14.92 33.75 20.90
CA GLU A 186 -15.07 33.59 19.45
C GLU A 186 -15.15 32.11 19.06
N VAL A 187 -14.30 31.26 19.66
CA VAL A 187 -14.41 29.79 19.54
C VAL A 187 -15.77 29.31 20.01
N LEU A 188 -16.26 29.79 21.16
CA LEU A 188 -17.57 29.42 21.68
C LEU A 188 -18.71 29.91 20.78
N ASN A 189 -18.60 31.11 20.20
CA ASN A 189 -19.61 31.63 19.28
C ASN A 189 -19.66 30.79 17.99
N ILE A 190 -18.52 30.47 17.40
CA ILE A 190 -18.43 29.57 16.25
C ILE A 190 -19.00 28.20 16.62
N THR A 191 -18.62 27.64 17.77
CA THR A 191 -19.10 26.32 18.23
C THR A 191 -20.60 26.34 18.56
N ALA A 192 -21.15 27.44 19.05
CA ALA A 192 -22.57 27.60 19.38
C ALA A 192 -23.45 27.78 18.13
N VAL A 193 -22.94 28.50 17.12
CA VAL A 193 -23.58 28.56 15.79
C VAL A 193 -23.53 27.17 15.12
N VAL A 194 -22.54 26.36 15.45
CA VAL A 194 -22.36 24.96 15.03
C VAL A 194 -23.19 23.97 15.90
N THR A 195 -24.39 24.35 16.35
CA THR A 195 -25.34 23.36 16.93
C THR A 195 -25.73 22.26 15.94
N GLU A 196 -25.50 22.48 14.64
CA GLU A 196 -25.74 21.51 13.57
C GLU A 196 -24.61 20.46 13.39
N VAL A 197 -23.46 20.61 14.05
CA VAL A 197 -22.35 19.63 13.98
C VAL A 197 -21.96 19.12 15.37
N PRO A 198 -22.87 18.43 16.09
CA PRO A 198 -22.69 18.03 17.49
C PRO A 198 -21.52 17.06 17.74
N LYS A 199 -20.89 16.56 16.67
CA LYS A 199 -19.78 15.60 16.75
C LYS A 199 -18.42 16.28 16.84
N LEU A 200 -18.29 17.54 16.46
CA LEU A 200 -17.03 18.27 16.57
C LEU A 200 -16.89 18.85 17.98
N THR A 201 -15.75 18.58 18.57
CA THR A 201 -15.33 19.10 19.89
C THR A 201 -13.86 19.50 19.79
N ALA A 202 -13.33 20.19 20.81
CA ALA A 202 -11.91 20.57 20.87
C ALA A 202 -10.93 19.39 20.63
N HIS A 203 -11.34 18.15 20.90
CA HIS A 203 -10.54 16.93 20.65
C HIS A 203 -10.27 16.64 19.15
N HIS A 204 -10.98 17.31 18.25
CA HIS A 204 -10.83 17.17 16.80
C HIS A 204 -9.83 18.17 16.21
N VAL A 205 -9.47 19.19 17.00
CA VAL A 205 -8.72 20.37 16.57
C VAL A 205 -7.36 20.42 17.27
N LEU A 206 -7.33 20.16 18.58
CA LEU A 206 -6.10 20.32 19.38
C LEU A 206 -5.16 19.13 19.18
N PRO A 207 -3.95 19.29 18.60
CA PRO A 207 -3.06 18.18 18.21
C PRO A 207 -2.76 17.16 19.30
N ASN A 208 -2.67 17.62 20.55
CA ASN A 208 -2.36 16.77 21.70
C ASN A 208 -3.54 15.90 22.15
N LEU A 209 -4.74 16.16 21.65
CA LEU A 209 -5.99 15.48 22.00
C LEU A 209 -6.57 14.65 20.84
N ILE A 210 -5.96 14.74 19.65
CA ILE A 210 -6.44 14.04 18.45
C ILE A 210 -6.18 12.54 18.59
N LEU A 211 -7.27 11.78 18.70
CA LEU A 211 -7.27 10.33 18.55
C LEU A 211 -7.69 9.96 17.12
N LYS A 212 -7.31 8.77 16.64
CA LYS A 212 -7.69 8.29 15.30
C LYS A 212 -9.20 8.36 15.03
N LYS A 213 -10.03 8.09 16.06
CA LYS A 213 -11.50 8.19 15.96
C LYS A 213 -12.00 9.61 15.70
N HIS A 214 -11.24 10.62 16.14
CA HIS A 214 -11.59 12.02 15.95
C HIS A 214 -11.22 12.49 14.54
N CYS A 215 -10.11 12.00 13.97
CA CYS A 215 -9.76 12.31 12.58
C CYS A 215 -10.88 11.90 11.61
N THR A 216 -11.44 10.70 11.76
CA THR A 216 -12.52 10.22 10.87
C THR A 216 -13.84 10.97 11.09
N GLN A 217 -14.08 11.49 12.30
CA GLN A 217 -15.27 12.30 12.58
C GLN A 217 -15.22 13.69 11.90
N VAL A 218 -14.02 14.24 11.68
CA VAL A 218 -13.83 15.50 10.94
C VAL A 218 -14.25 15.35 9.47
N PHE A 219 -13.85 14.25 8.82
CA PHE A 219 -14.23 13.93 7.44
C PHE A 219 -15.62 13.28 7.33
N SER A 220 -16.60 13.78 8.10
CA SER A 220 -17.95 13.23 8.07
C SER A 220 -18.92 14.07 7.28
N GLN A 221 -19.94 13.43 6.69
CA GLN A 221 -21.00 14.10 5.95
C GLN A 221 -21.66 15.26 6.72
N SER A 222 -21.92 15.07 8.01
CA SER A 222 -22.51 16.11 8.86
C SER A 222 -21.63 17.34 8.98
N VAL A 223 -20.31 17.17 9.05
CA VAL A 223 -19.37 18.30 9.11
C VAL A 223 -19.33 19.02 7.77
N GLY A 224 -19.21 18.30 6.66
CA GLY A 224 -19.20 18.89 5.33
C GLY A 224 -20.47 19.70 5.03
N VAL A 225 -21.65 19.11 5.26
CA VAL A 225 -22.94 19.80 5.05
C VAL A 225 -23.09 21.02 5.98
N GLY A 226 -22.73 20.87 7.26
CA GLY A 226 -22.78 21.98 8.21
C GLY A 226 -21.86 23.14 7.79
N LEU A 227 -20.64 22.83 7.33
CA LEU A 227 -19.69 23.83 6.85
C LEU A 227 -20.19 24.54 5.60
N ALA A 228 -20.73 23.82 4.62
CA ALA A 228 -21.33 24.41 3.42
C ALA A 228 -22.50 25.34 3.77
N CYS A 229 -23.41 24.89 4.65
CA CYS A 229 -24.55 25.69 5.11
C CYS A 229 -24.10 26.99 5.78
N LEU A 230 -23.11 26.94 6.67
CA LEU A 230 -22.58 28.13 7.34
C LEU A 230 -21.93 29.11 6.36
N ALA A 231 -21.25 28.61 5.34
CA ALA A 231 -20.64 29.43 4.30
C ALA A 231 -21.70 30.11 3.42
N GLU A 232 -22.77 29.39 3.06
CA GLU A 232 -23.91 29.94 2.30
C GLU A 232 -24.68 31.01 3.08
N LEU A 233 -24.83 30.81 4.40
CA LEU A 233 -25.43 31.79 5.30
C LEU A 233 -24.53 33.01 5.57
N GLY A 234 -23.27 32.98 5.12
CA GLY A 234 -22.29 34.04 5.34
C GLY A 234 -21.78 34.12 6.78
N ALA A 235 -21.96 33.06 7.57
CA ALA A 235 -21.44 32.96 8.93
C ALA A 235 -19.92 32.68 8.96
N ILE A 236 -19.40 32.06 7.90
CA ILE A 236 -17.97 31.81 7.66
C ILE A 236 -17.58 32.21 6.24
N ASP A 237 -16.28 32.23 5.95
CA ASP A 237 -15.78 32.62 4.64
C ASP A 237 -16.27 31.67 3.53
N LYS A 238 -16.58 32.22 2.34
CA LYS A 238 -17.09 31.45 1.20
C LYS A 238 -16.10 30.40 0.68
N SER A 239 -14.79 30.56 0.90
CA SER A 239 -13.80 29.52 0.58
C SER A 239 -14.01 28.24 1.39
N SER A 240 -14.76 28.29 2.50
CA SER A 240 -15.12 27.11 3.30
C SER A 240 -16.00 26.12 2.53
N VAL A 241 -16.66 26.53 1.44
CA VAL A 241 -17.39 25.62 0.54
C VAL A 241 -16.46 24.60 -0.10
N GLU A 242 -15.27 25.02 -0.55
CA GLU A 242 -14.26 24.10 -1.13
C GLU A 242 -13.81 23.06 -0.10
N THR A 243 -13.70 23.48 1.17
CA THR A 243 -13.37 22.58 2.27
C THR A 243 -14.53 21.62 2.54
N ALA A 244 -15.78 22.09 2.50
CA ALA A 244 -16.95 21.24 2.66
C ALA A 244 -17.01 20.13 1.59
N ASP A 245 -16.78 20.48 0.33
CA ASP A 245 -16.73 19.54 -0.79
C ASP A 245 -15.64 18.48 -0.61
N LEU A 246 -14.45 18.91 -0.14
CA LEU A 246 -13.37 17.99 0.19
C LEU A 246 -13.75 17.00 1.31
N LEU A 247 -14.40 17.49 2.37
CA LEU A 247 -14.85 16.64 3.48
C LEU A 247 -15.89 15.61 3.01
N LEU A 248 -16.83 16.03 2.15
CA LEU A 248 -17.82 15.14 1.55
C LEU A 248 -17.19 14.10 0.61
N PHE A 249 -16.22 14.52 -0.20
CA PHE A 249 -15.44 13.61 -1.05
C PHE A 249 -14.75 12.51 -0.23
N PHE A 250 -14.11 12.87 0.88
CA PHE A 250 -13.46 11.88 1.74
C PHE A 250 -14.47 11.03 2.53
N ASP A 251 -15.61 11.56 2.99
CA ASP A 251 -16.67 10.75 3.62
C ASP A 251 -17.17 9.65 2.68
N ASP A 252 -17.47 10.00 1.43
CA ASP A 252 -17.91 9.04 0.40
C ASP A 252 -16.81 8.02 0.09
N LEU A 253 -15.56 8.46 -0.05
CA LEU A 253 -14.42 7.58 -0.31
C LEU A 253 -14.19 6.60 0.86
N PHE A 254 -14.23 7.09 2.10
CA PHE A 254 -14.06 6.25 3.29
C PHE A 254 -15.21 5.26 3.46
N ASP A 255 -16.45 5.67 3.23
CA ASP A 255 -17.59 4.76 3.24
C ASP A 255 -17.41 3.68 2.17
N SER A 256 -16.93 4.04 0.97
CA SER A 256 -16.74 3.11 -0.17
C SER A 256 -15.75 1.97 0.08
N VAL A 257 -14.75 2.20 0.94
CA VAL A 257 -13.72 1.18 1.26
C VAL A 257 -14.00 0.45 2.57
N ASN A 258 -14.92 0.97 3.39
CA ASN A 258 -15.30 0.40 4.69
C ASN A 258 -16.76 -0.07 4.74
N GLY A 259 -17.43 -0.15 3.59
CA GLY A 259 -18.81 -0.60 3.48
C GLY A 259 -18.96 -2.07 3.85
N SER A 260 -19.86 -2.37 4.78
CA SER A 260 -20.15 -3.73 5.26
C SER A 260 -21.62 -4.14 5.15
N TYR A 261 -22.48 -3.25 4.65
CA TYR A 261 -23.90 -3.52 4.53
C TYR A 261 -24.20 -4.33 3.28
N SER A 262 -25.14 -5.28 3.37
CA SER A 262 -25.57 -6.07 2.21
C SER A 262 -26.37 -5.24 1.20
N GLU A 263 -26.99 -4.14 1.64
CA GLU A 263 -27.85 -3.28 0.85
C GLU A 263 -27.58 -1.80 1.12
N ILE A 264 -28.07 -0.93 0.23
CA ILE A 264 -27.97 0.52 0.40
C ILE A 264 -28.93 0.95 1.52
N VAL A 265 -28.37 1.34 2.66
CA VAL A 265 -29.14 1.85 3.80
C VAL A 265 -29.14 3.38 3.79
N GLY A 266 -30.29 3.97 3.44
CA GLY A 266 -30.50 5.42 3.48
C GLY A 266 -29.73 6.20 2.41
N ARG A 267 -29.14 7.35 2.80
CA ARG A 267 -28.41 8.25 1.87
C ARG A 267 -26.96 7.82 1.62
N LYS A 268 -26.43 6.86 2.37
CA LYS A 268 -25.01 6.44 2.31
C LYS A 268 -24.83 5.25 1.36
N LYS A 269 -24.99 5.51 0.06
CA LYS A 269 -24.89 4.51 -1.02
C LYS A 269 -23.56 3.75 -1.06
N TYR A 270 -22.48 4.36 -0.59
CA TYR A 270 -21.15 3.75 -0.59
C TYR A 270 -20.87 2.86 0.63
N ARG A 271 -21.83 2.68 1.54
CA ARG A 271 -21.68 1.71 2.65
C ARG A 271 -22.10 0.29 2.30
N ALA A 272 -22.73 0.11 1.13
CA ALA A 272 -23.14 -1.20 0.64
C ALA A 272 -21.95 -2.00 0.11
N ALA A 273 -22.07 -3.32 0.10
CA ALA A 273 -21.08 -4.22 -0.46
C ALA A 273 -20.82 -3.94 -1.94
N VAL A 274 -19.58 -4.13 -2.37
CA VAL A 274 -19.17 -3.92 -3.76
C VAL A 274 -19.66 -5.09 -4.61
N THR A 275 -20.47 -4.77 -5.62
CA THR A 275 -20.97 -5.70 -6.65
C THR A 275 -20.45 -5.28 -8.03
N SER A 276 -20.68 -6.11 -9.05
CA SER A 276 -20.28 -5.81 -10.44
C SER A 276 -20.96 -4.55 -11.01
N THR A 277 -22.14 -4.19 -10.51
CA THR A 277 -22.92 -3.01 -10.95
C THR A 277 -22.92 -1.89 -9.93
N SER A 278 -22.00 -1.94 -8.96
CA SER A 278 -22.01 -1.03 -7.82
C SER A 278 -21.56 0.39 -8.20
N PRO A 279 -22.13 1.45 -7.59
CA PRO A 279 -21.71 2.83 -7.85
C PRO A 279 -20.27 3.12 -7.40
N HIS A 280 -19.64 2.22 -6.64
CA HIS A 280 -18.25 2.30 -6.19
C HIS A 280 -17.26 2.46 -7.34
N HIS A 281 -17.47 1.73 -8.45
CA HIS A 281 -16.55 1.78 -9.60
C HIS A 281 -16.46 3.18 -10.19
N ASN A 282 -17.60 3.89 -10.29
CA ASN A 282 -17.62 5.27 -10.79
C ASN A 282 -16.94 6.24 -9.82
N LEU A 283 -17.20 6.08 -8.52
CA LEU A 283 -16.54 6.88 -7.49
C LEU A 283 -15.03 6.69 -7.55
N TRP A 284 -14.54 5.44 -7.58
CA TRP A 284 -13.10 5.17 -7.60
C TRP A 284 -12.42 5.67 -8.87
N ASN A 285 -13.05 5.50 -10.04
CA ASN A 285 -12.52 6.04 -11.30
C ASN A 285 -12.38 7.57 -11.26
N TYR A 286 -13.30 8.26 -10.57
CA TYR A 286 -13.22 9.70 -10.33
C TYR A 286 -12.18 10.07 -9.26
N SER A 287 -12.14 9.34 -8.14
CA SER A 287 -11.28 9.65 -6.99
C SER A 287 -9.80 9.35 -7.23
N ILE A 288 -9.45 8.28 -7.97
CA ILE A 288 -8.06 7.86 -8.16
C ILE A 288 -7.19 8.98 -8.78
N PRO A 289 -7.60 9.66 -9.87
CA PRO A 289 -6.84 10.79 -10.42
C PRO A 289 -6.64 11.93 -9.41
N ILE A 290 -7.68 12.29 -8.66
CA ILE A 290 -7.65 13.36 -7.66
C ILE A 290 -6.65 13.01 -6.56
N LEU A 291 -6.73 11.79 -6.00
CA LEU A 291 -5.80 11.32 -4.98
C LEU A 291 -4.35 11.29 -5.48
N LYS A 292 -4.12 10.95 -6.74
CA LYS A 292 -2.79 10.98 -7.37
C LYS A 292 -2.23 12.40 -7.52
N SER A 293 -3.10 13.40 -7.70
CA SER A 293 -2.70 14.81 -7.77
C SER A 293 -2.43 15.46 -6.41
N MET A 294 -2.91 14.88 -5.30
CA MET A 294 -2.71 15.43 -3.96
C MET A 294 -1.24 15.30 -3.51
N LYS A 295 -0.66 16.40 -3.02
CA LYS A 295 0.70 16.47 -2.49
C LYS A 295 0.72 17.17 -1.13
N PHE A 296 1.64 16.76 -0.25
CA PHE A 296 1.89 17.45 1.02
C PHE A 296 2.88 18.60 0.82
N PHE A 297 2.61 19.74 1.46
CA PHE A 297 3.53 20.88 1.45
C PHE A 297 4.11 21.17 2.81
N ASP A 298 5.41 21.47 2.79
CA ASP A 298 6.12 22.04 3.92
C ASP A 298 6.52 23.48 3.57
N PRO A 299 5.94 24.50 4.23
CA PRO A 299 6.27 25.91 4.03
C PRO A 299 7.75 26.25 4.24
N LYS A 300 8.52 25.38 4.89
CA LYS A 300 9.95 25.62 5.18
C LYS A 300 10.88 25.13 4.07
N CYS A 301 10.38 24.31 3.15
CA CYS A 301 11.13 23.83 1.99
C CYS A 301 10.70 24.64 0.77
N GLU A 302 11.20 25.87 0.66
CA GLU A 302 11.00 26.78 -0.47
C GLU A 302 11.80 26.35 -1.72
N LYS A 303 11.84 25.03 -1.98
CA LYS A 303 12.33 24.44 -3.22
C LYS A 303 11.16 23.70 -3.84
N ASP A 304 10.67 24.26 -4.95
CA ASP A 304 9.55 23.78 -5.73
C ASP A 304 9.48 22.26 -5.85
N ASP A 305 8.35 21.71 -5.38
CA ASP A 305 7.49 20.77 -6.13
C ASP A 305 6.19 20.37 -5.38
N SER A 306 5.83 21.07 -4.31
CA SER A 306 4.56 20.85 -3.59
C SER A 306 3.85 22.16 -3.27
N VAL A 307 2.52 22.11 -3.26
CA VAL A 307 1.61 23.24 -3.05
C VAL A 307 1.11 23.24 -1.62
N CYS A 308 1.25 24.38 -0.95
CA CYS A 308 0.71 24.69 0.36
C CYS A 308 -0.67 24.09 0.63
N LEU A 309 -0.83 23.38 1.75
CA LEU A 309 -2.12 23.27 2.44
C LEU A 309 -2.43 24.59 3.18
N GLN A 310 -2.14 25.73 2.56
CA GLN A 310 -2.86 26.97 2.82
C GLN A 310 -4.08 26.93 1.90
N PHE A 311 -5.12 26.28 2.40
CA PHE A 311 -6.35 25.98 1.69
C PHE A 311 -6.11 25.10 0.46
N LEU A 312 -6.83 23.98 0.40
CA LEU A 312 -6.95 23.19 -0.82
C LEU A 312 -7.68 24.05 -1.86
N LYS A 313 -6.96 24.93 -2.55
CA LYS A 313 -7.47 25.68 -3.70
C LYS A 313 -7.50 24.72 -4.88
N CYS A 314 -8.40 23.76 -4.81
CA CYS A 314 -8.65 22.79 -5.86
C CYS A 314 -10.10 22.92 -6.26
N PHE A 315 -10.39 23.83 -7.19
CA PHE A 315 -11.41 23.69 -8.24
C PHE A 315 -11.32 24.91 -9.14
N ASN A 316 -10.59 24.77 -10.26
CA ASN A 316 -10.85 25.45 -11.52
C ASN A 316 -9.84 24.97 -12.55
N GLU A 317 -10.21 23.93 -13.29
CA GLU A 317 -9.77 23.65 -14.66
C GLU A 317 -10.66 22.53 -15.22
N SER A 318 -11.89 22.89 -15.59
CA SER A 318 -12.79 22.19 -16.52
C SER A 318 -13.85 23.17 -17.01
#